data_AF-A0A6N7Y8K6-F1
#
_entry.id   AF-A0A6N7Y8K6-F1
#
_cell.length_a   1.000
_cell.length_b   1.000
_cell.length_c   1.000
_cell.angle_alpha   90.00
_cell.angle_beta   90.00
_cell.angle_gamma   90.00
#
_symmetry.space_group_name_H-M   'P 1'
#
loop_
_entity.id
_entity.type
_entity.pdbx_description
1 polymer ?
#
loop_
_entity_poly.entity_id
_entity_poly.type
_entity_poly.pdbx_seq_one_letter_code
_entity_poly.pdbx_strand_id
1 'polypeptide(L)' 'MKTELKVYTVNDVAQSLGLHITTVREYIKRGELKASKVGRKYIITLDNYKDFINGNTHQA' A
#
# COMPACT_ATOMS: atom_id res chain seq x y z
N MET A 1 20.31 6.52 13.96
CA MET A 1 19.22 5.55 13.68
C MET A 1 18.31 6.19 12.64
N LYS A 2 18.24 5.67 11.41
CA LYS A 2 17.46 6.28 10.33
C LYS A 2 16.01 5.82 10.46
N THR A 3 15.16 6.62 11.10
CA THR A 3 13.70 6.46 11.01
C THR A 3 13.28 7.09 9.68
N GLU A 4 13.49 6.36 8.58
CA GLU A 4 13.01 6.80 7.28
C GLU A 4 11.48 6.78 7.31
N LEU A 5 10.87 7.97 7.27
CA LEU A 5 9.45 8.16 6.99
C LEU A 5 9.17 7.73 5.54
N LYS A 6 9.21 6.42 5.29
CA LYS A 6 8.93 5.85 3.99
C LYS A 6 7.44 5.93 3.74
N VAL A 7 7.09 6.62 2.67
CA VAL A 7 5.75 6.62 2.09
C VAL A 7 5.84 5.91 0.75
N TYR A 8 4.85 5.09 0.48
CA TYR A 8 4.73 4.35 -0.75
C TYR A 8 3.59 4.94 -1.56
N THR A 9 3.78 5.05 -2.87
CA THR A 9 2.66 5.28 -3.76
C THR A 9 2.03 3.95 -4.14
N VAL A 10 0.86 4.00 -4.80
CA VAL A 10 0.24 2.82 -5.40
C VAL A 10 1.21 2.08 -6.33
N ASN A 11 2.08 2.81 -7.03
CA ASN A 11 3.05 2.22 -7.94
C ASN A 11 4.15 1.46 -7.17
N ASP A 12 4.68 2.05 -6.09
CA ASP A 12 5.69 1.40 -5.26
C ASP A 12 5.16 0.13 -4.57
N VAL A 13 3.91 0.17 -4.07
CA VAL A 13 3.25 -1.00 -3.49
C VAL A 13 3.02 -2.08 -4.55
N ALA A 14 2.55 -1.68 -5.74
CA ALA A 14 2.37 -2.59 -6.86
C ALA A 14 3.68 -3.28 -7.25
N GLN A 15 4.77 -2.52 -7.37
CA GLN A 15 6.08 -3.05 -7.70
C GLN A 15 6.63 -3.97 -6.59
N SER A 16 6.45 -3.60 -5.32
CA SER A 16 6.93 -4.38 -4.17
C SER A 16 6.21 -5.72 -4.04
N LEU A 17 4.92 -5.77 -4.39
CA LEU A 17 4.11 -6.99 -4.36
C LEU A 17 4.11 -7.76 -5.69
N GLY A 18 4.71 -7.19 -6.76
CA GLY A 18 4.62 -7.75 -8.11
C GLY A 18 3.20 -7.74 -8.70
N LEU A 19 2.33 -6.86 -8.20
CA LEU A 19 0.94 -6.74 -8.61
C LEU A 19 0.72 -5.60 -9.60
N HIS A 20 -0.41 -5.63 -10.30
CA HIS A 20 -0.81 -4.52 -11.15
C HIS A 20 -1.35 -3.35 -10.31
N ILE A 21 -1.06 -2.12 -10.73
CA ILE A 21 -1.53 -0.87 -10.08
C ILE A 21 -3.06 -0.88 -9.90
N THR A 22 -3.78 -1.49 -10.85
CA THR A 22 -5.25 -1.60 -10.79
C THR A 22 -5.70 -2.46 -9.61
N THR A 23 -5.02 -3.58 -9.34
CA THR A 23 -5.30 -4.46 -8.20
C THR A 23 -5.07 -3.72 -6.88
N VAL A 24 -3.98 -2.95 -6.78
CA VAL A 24 -3.70 -2.14 -5.59
C VAL A 24 -4.77 -1.05 -5.39
N ARG A 25 -5.26 -0.41 -6.47
CA ARG A 25 -6.38 0.52 -6.39
C ARG A 25 -7.67 -0.16 -5.94
N GLU A 26 -7.93 -1.37 -6.40
CA GLU A 26 -9.08 -2.16 -5.95
C GLU A 26 -8.96 -2.49 -4.45
N TYR A 27 -7.79 -2.85 -3.93
CA TYR A 27 -7.59 -3.04 -2.48
C TYR A 27 -7.87 -1.78 -1.67
N ILE A 28 -7.46 -0.61 -2.17
CA ILE A 28 -7.78 0.67 -1.53
C ILE A 28 -9.29 0.91 -1.54
N LYS A 29 -9.94 0.63 -2.67
CA LYS A 29 -11.39 0.82 -2.84
C LYS A 29 -12.22 -0.15 -1.99
N ARG A 30 -11.74 -1.38 -1.81
CA ARG A 30 -12.33 -2.42 -0.95
C ARG A 30 -12.10 -2.16 0.55
N GLY A 31 -11.20 -1.23 0.89
CA GLY A 31 -10.84 -0.94 2.27
C GLY A 31 -9.80 -1.91 2.87
N GLU A 32 -9.25 -2.81 2.05
CA GLU A 32 -8.21 -3.76 2.44
C GLU A 32 -6.85 -3.07 2.61
N LEU A 33 -6.56 -2.05 1.79
CA LEU A 33 -5.34 -1.26 1.88
C LEU A 33 -5.66 0.19 2.26
N LYS A 34 -5.26 0.61 3.46
CA LYS A 34 -5.42 2.00 3.90
C LYS A 34 -4.47 2.93 3.14
N ALA A 35 -5.03 3.84 2.36
CA ALA A 35 -4.29 4.86 1.65
C ALA A 35 -4.90 6.25 1.87
N SER A 36 -4.04 7.26 1.99
CA SER A 36 -4.43 8.67 2.06
C SER A 36 -4.35 9.30 0.69
N LYS A 37 -5.43 9.95 0.24
CA LYS A 37 -5.43 10.69 -1.02
C LYS A 37 -4.76 12.05 -0.82
N VAL A 38 -3.59 12.23 -1.42
CA VAL A 38 -2.84 13.48 -1.40
C VAL A 38 -2.86 14.07 -2.81
N GLY A 39 -3.72 15.07 -3.01
CA GLY A 39 -4.00 15.66 -4.32
C GLY A 39 -4.57 14.63 -5.30
N ARG A 40 -3.80 14.29 -6.34
CA ARG A 40 -4.18 13.32 -7.38
C ARG A 40 -3.63 11.91 -7.15
N LYS A 41 -2.82 11.71 -6.12
CA LYS A 41 -2.15 10.42 -5.84
C LYS A 41 -2.69 9.81 -4.54
N TYR A 42 -2.63 8.49 -4.45
CA TYR A 42 -2.79 7.78 -3.19
C TYR A 42 -1.42 7.53 -2.60
N ILE A 43 -1.28 7.87 -1.33
CA ILE A 43 -0.08 7.71 -0.51
C ILE A 43 -0.40 6.70 0.58
N ILE A 44 0.40 5.66 0.65
CA ILE A 44 0.35 4.62 1.66
C ILE A 44 1.52 4.86 2.62
N THR A 45 1.24 5.01 3.90
CA THR A 45 2.30 5.13 4.91
C THR A 45 2.95 3.76 5.13
N LEU A 46 4.20 3.73 5.57
CA LEU A 46 4.87 2.49 5.96
C LEU A 46 4.05 1.69 6.98
N ASP A 47 3.39 2.37 7.92
CA ASP A 47 2.51 1.74 8.91
C ASP A 47 1.36 0.98 8.26
N ASN A 48 0.60 1.64 7.39
CA ASN A 48 -0.50 1.01 6.64
C ASN A 48 -0.01 -0.11 5.71
N TYR A 49 1.18 0.05 5.11
CA TYR A 49 1.77 -0.98 4.27
C TYR A 49 2.17 -2.21 5.08
N LYS A 50 2.76 -2.01 6.27
CA LYS A 50 3.07 -3.10 7.20
C LYS A 50 1.79 -3.77 7.71
N ASP A 51 0.78 -2.99 8.06
CA ASP A 51 -0.54 -3.49 8.47
C ASP A 51 -1.13 -4.39 7.36
N PHE A 52 -1.03 -3.95 6.11
CA PHE A 52 -1.45 -4.73 4.95
C PHE A 52 -0.65 -6.03 4.79
N ILE A 53 0.69 -5.99 4.86
CA ILE A 53 1.50 -7.21 4.75
C ILE A 53 1.23 -8.19 5.91
N ASN A 54 1.13 -7.68 7.13
CA ASN A 54 0.88 -8.50 8.31
C ASN A 54 -0.54 -9.08 8.30
N GLY A 55 -1.53 -8.33 7.80
CA GLY A 55 -2.93 -8.72 7.74
C GLY A 55 -3.28 -9.67 6.57
N ASN A 56 -2.52 -9.66 5.48
CA ASN A 56 -2.80 -10.47 4.28
C ASN A 56 -1.93 -11.73 4.12
N THR A 57 -1.60 -12.41 5.22
CA THR A 57 -1.03 -13.76 5.16
C THR A 57 -2.08 -14.82 4.78
N HIS A 58 -2.90 -14.54 3.76
CA HIS A 58 -3.77 -15.50 3.10
C HIS A 58 -3.51 -15.45 1.59
N GLN A 59 -2.41 -16.04 1.17
CA GLN A 59 -2.38 -16.75 -0.11
C GLN A 59 -1.99 -18.19 0.20
N ALA A 60 -3.01 -19.04 0.17
CA ALA A 60 -2.91 -20.50 0.24
C ALA A 60 -2.44 -21.07 -1.10
#